data_AF-A0A846DNZ2-F1
#
_entry.id   AF-A0A846DNZ2-F1
#
_cell.length_a   1.000
_cell.length_b   1.000
_cell.length_c   1.000
_cell.angle_alpha   90.00
_cell.angle_beta   90.00
_cell.angle_gamma   90.00
#
_symmetry.space_group_name_H-M   'P 1'
#
loop_
_entity.id
_entity.type
_entity.pdbx_description
1 polymer ?
#
loop_
_entity_poly.entity_id
_entity_poly.type
_entity_poly.pdbx_seq_one_letter_code
_entity_poly.pdbx_strand_id
1 'polypeptide(L)'
;MSPISLKQQLSTLPNNANSAIVSSIFVDTLLNFLGFDAGQVYPQFPTRNRSNPVDYAASKNNDFLETQSNPYLLVEVKKRDNNASYKQAVKQLKRYLHPSSVNCKSAKWGIITNGDYIQLFRKHERVV
;
A
#
# COMPACT_ATOMS: atom_id res chain seq x y z
N MET A 1 -8.36 -19.05 14.95
CA MET A 1 -8.70 -19.06 13.51
C MET A 1 -7.41 -19.30 12.75
N SER A 2 -7.36 -20.28 11.84
CA SER A 2 -6.22 -20.42 10.94
C SER A 2 -6.14 -19.15 10.08
N PRO A 3 -4.95 -18.54 9.89
CA PRO A 3 -4.84 -17.38 9.02
C PRO A 3 -5.36 -17.77 7.63
N ILE A 4 -6.35 -17.02 7.13
CA ILE A 4 -6.86 -17.23 5.78
C ILE A 4 -5.67 -17.09 4.83
N SER A 5 -5.40 -18.11 4.02
CA SER A 5 -4.24 -18.08 3.16
C SER A 5 -4.43 -17.04 2.05
N LEU A 6 -3.37 -16.31 1.71
CA LEU A 6 -3.37 -15.36 0.57
C LEU A 6 -3.91 -16.00 -0.71
N LYS A 7 -3.58 -17.27 -0.93
CA LYS A 7 -4.03 -18.06 -2.08
C LYS A 7 -5.56 -18.20 -2.12
N GLN A 8 -6.21 -18.42 -0.98
CA GLN A 8 -7.67 -18.51 -0.90
C GLN A 8 -8.31 -17.16 -1.23
N GLN A 9 -7.82 -16.05 -0.66
CA GLN A 9 -8.36 -14.73 -0.97
C GLN A 9 -8.17 -14.32 -2.44
N LEU A 10 -7.04 -14.69 -3.04
CA LEU A 10 -6.83 -14.43 -4.46
C LEU A 10 -7.84 -15.19 -5.33
N SER A 11 -8.25 -16.40 -4.93
CA SER A 11 -9.23 -17.20 -5.66
C SER A 11 -10.67 -16.68 -5.56
N THR A 12 -11.00 -15.89 -4.54
CA THR A 12 -12.34 -15.30 -4.35
C THR A 12 -12.49 -13.94 -5.01
N LEU A 13 -11.39 -13.34 -5.47
CA LEU A 13 -11.40 -12.05 -6.13
C LEU A 13 -12.18 -12.14 -7.46
N PRO A 14 -13.14 -11.25 -7.75
CA PRO A 14 -13.80 -11.19 -9.06
C PRO A 14 -12.86 -10.74 -10.18
N ASN A 15 -13.14 -11.12 -11.44
CA ASN A 15 -12.30 -10.73 -12.58
C ASN A 15 -12.33 -9.22 -12.86
N ASN A 16 -13.47 -8.57 -12.64
CA ASN A 16 -13.67 -7.12 -12.81
C ASN A 16 -13.65 -6.36 -11.48
N ALA A 17 -12.96 -6.91 -10.46
CA ALA A 17 -12.88 -6.31 -9.15
C ALA A 17 -12.31 -4.88 -9.23
N ASN A 18 -13.08 -3.90 -8.74
CA ASN A 18 -12.58 -2.55 -8.57
C ASN A 18 -11.59 -2.48 -7.38
N SER A 19 -10.90 -1.36 -7.22
CA SER A 19 -9.88 -1.21 -6.17
C SER A 19 -10.43 -1.43 -4.75
N ALA A 20 -11.68 -1.06 -4.46
CA ALA A 20 -12.28 -1.29 -3.15
C ALA A 20 -12.48 -2.78 -2.85
N ILE A 21 -12.89 -3.57 -3.85
CA ILE A 21 -13.03 -5.04 -3.73
C ILE A 21 -11.65 -5.69 -3.59
N VAL A 22 -10.66 -5.25 -4.38
CA VAL A 22 -9.27 -5.74 -4.25
C VAL A 22 -8.73 -5.45 -2.86
N SER A 23 -8.94 -4.23 -2.36
CA SER A 23 -8.57 -3.82 -1.01
C SER A 23 -9.16 -4.75 0.06
N SER A 24 -10.49 -4.90 0.08
CA SER A 24 -11.18 -5.65 1.16
C SER A 24 -10.91 -7.15 1.15
N ILE A 25 -10.69 -7.75 -0.03
CA ILE A 25 -10.49 -9.20 -0.16
C ILE A 25 -9.00 -9.55 0.01
N PHE A 26 -8.11 -8.77 -0.60
CA PHE A 26 -6.72 -9.16 -0.76
C PHE A 26 -5.73 -8.35 0.09
N VAL A 27 -5.87 -7.02 0.14
CA VAL A 27 -4.81 -6.15 0.67
C VAL A 27 -4.63 -6.28 2.18
N ASP A 28 -5.72 -6.40 2.93
CA ASP A 28 -5.65 -6.61 4.38
C ASP A 28 -4.94 -7.95 4.72
N THR A 29 -5.25 -8.99 3.94
CA THR A 29 -4.58 -10.31 4.07
C THR A 29 -3.11 -10.23 3.67
N LEU A 30 -2.76 -9.44 2.64
CA LEU A 30 -1.38 -9.21 2.22
C LEU A 30 -0.58 -8.50 3.31
N LEU A 31 -1.12 -7.44 3.91
CA LEU A 31 -0.45 -6.70 4.97
C LEU A 31 -0.25 -7.56 6.22
N ASN A 32 -1.25 -8.36 6.60
CA ASN A 32 -1.10 -9.32 7.69
C ASN A 32 -0.03 -10.39 7.38
N PHE A 33 -0.02 -10.94 6.16
CA PHE A 33 1.01 -11.88 5.73
C PHE A 33 2.42 -11.28 5.74
N LEU A 34 2.56 -9.99 5.43
CA LEU A 34 3.82 -9.24 5.55
C LEU A 34 4.19 -8.90 7.01
N GLY A 35 3.37 -9.32 7.98
CA GLY A 35 3.62 -9.16 9.41
C GLY A 35 3.25 -7.79 9.96
N PHE A 36 2.25 -7.13 9.36
CA PHE A 36 1.60 -5.93 9.90
C PHE A 36 0.20 -6.28 10.42
N ASP A 37 -0.04 -6.04 11.70
CA ASP A 37 -1.35 -6.26 12.29
C ASP A 37 -2.27 -5.05 12.07
N ALA A 38 -3.55 -5.17 12.40
CA ALA A 38 -4.52 -4.07 12.24
C ALA A 38 -4.11 -2.78 12.99
N GLY A 39 -3.41 -2.91 14.12
CA GLY A 39 -2.85 -1.79 14.89
C GLY A 39 -1.62 -1.12 14.23
N GLN A 40 -1.19 -1.60 13.07
CA GLN A 40 0.01 -1.16 12.37
C GLN A 40 -0.28 -0.71 10.93
N VAL A 41 -1.55 -0.67 10.54
CA VAL A 41 -2.02 -0.34 9.19
C VAL A 41 -2.97 0.84 9.25
N TYR A 42 -2.78 1.80 8.35
CA TYR A 42 -3.63 2.97 8.22
C TYR A 42 -4.15 3.08 6.77
N PRO A 43 -5.47 2.91 6.52
CA PRO A 43 -6.05 3.07 5.19
C PRO A 43 -6.20 4.56 4.84
N GLN A 44 -6.18 4.89 3.54
CA GLN A 44 -6.31 6.28 3.05
C GLN A 44 -5.32 7.23 3.75
N PHE A 45 -4.06 6.80 3.85
CA PHE A 45 -3.03 7.47 4.63
C PHE A 45 -2.80 8.91 4.15
N PRO A 46 -2.90 9.92 5.03
CA PRO A 46 -2.81 11.31 4.64
C PRO A 46 -1.38 11.69 4.29
N THR A 47 -1.17 11.97 3.01
CA THR A 47 0.09 12.56 2.54
C THR A 47 0.03 14.09 2.63
N ARG A 48 1.12 14.79 2.29
CA ARG A 48 1.18 16.27 2.29
C ARG A 48 -0.05 16.92 1.64
N ASN A 49 -0.52 16.33 0.54
CA ASN A 49 -1.73 16.75 -0.15
C ASN A 49 -2.87 15.80 0.24
N ARG A 50 -3.74 16.25 1.14
CA ARG A 50 -4.90 15.47 1.62
C ARG A 50 -5.85 15.05 0.49
N SER A 51 -5.76 15.67 -0.69
CA SER A 51 -6.54 15.29 -1.87
C SER A 51 -6.02 14.04 -2.59
N ASN A 52 -4.85 13.52 -2.22
CA ASN A 52 -4.27 12.29 -2.77
C ASN A 52 -3.66 11.45 -1.64
N PRO A 53 -4.49 10.78 -0.82
CA PRO A 53 -4.01 9.79 0.13
C PRO A 53 -3.38 8.60 -0.60
N VAL A 54 -2.49 7.89 0.09
CA VAL A 54 -2.06 6.53 -0.31
C VAL A 54 -3.15 5.57 0.13
N ASP A 55 -3.45 4.54 -0.66
CA ASP A 55 -4.53 3.60 -0.32
C ASP A 55 -4.29 2.93 1.04
N TYR A 56 -3.06 2.52 1.33
CA TYR A 56 -2.64 2.04 2.65
C TYR A 56 -1.21 2.45 3.01
N ALA A 57 -0.97 2.66 4.30
CA ALA A 57 0.37 2.75 4.85
C ALA A 57 0.51 1.85 6.07
N ALA A 58 1.70 1.29 6.30
CA ALA A 58 1.95 0.40 7.43
C ALA A 58 3.28 0.71 8.13
N SER A 59 3.31 0.53 9.44
CA SER A 59 4.49 0.72 10.28
C SER A 59 4.44 -0.16 11.51
N LYS A 60 5.61 -0.63 11.96
CA LYS A 60 5.74 -1.34 13.25
C LYS A 60 5.92 -0.40 14.44
N ASN A 61 5.93 0.91 14.22
CA ASN A 61 6.04 1.89 15.30
C ASN A 61 4.72 1.97 16.08
N ASN A 62 4.80 1.97 17.40
CA ASN A 62 3.63 1.94 18.28
C ASN A 62 2.76 3.21 18.20
N ASP A 63 3.36 4.35 17.85
CA ASP A 63 2.70 5.66 17.74
C ASP A 63 2.22 5.97 16.30
N PHE A 64 2.34 5.02 15.38
CA PHE A 64 2.07 5.26 13.96
C PHE A 64 0.62 5.67 13.68
N LEU A 65 -0.36 5.01 14.31
CA LEU A 65 -1.78 5.30 14.08
C LEU A 65 -2.19 6.66 14.66
N GLU A 66 -1.53 7.10 15.72
CA GLU A 66 -1.78 8.40 16.36
C GLU A 66 -1.12 9.53 15.56
N THR A 67 0.15 9.37 15.21
CA THR A 67 0.93 10.40 14.53
C THR A 67 0.64 10.50 13.04
N GLN A 68 0.18 9.40 12.44
CA GLN A 68 -0.09 9.29 11.00
C GLN A 68 1.08 9.80 10.16
N SER A 69 2.29 9.43 10.59
CA SER A 69 3.53 9.90 10.01
C SER A 69 4.54 8.78 9.94
N ASN A 70 5.44 8.90 8.98
CA ASN A 70 6.61 8.06 8.86
C ASN A 70 6.28 6.54 8.80
N PRO A 71 5.41 6.11 7.86
CA PRO A 71 5.19 4.70 7.60
C PRO A 71 6.46 4.03 7.10
N TYR A 72 6.55 2.72 7.30
CA TYR A 72 7.60 1.87 6.75
C TYR A 72 7.29 1.42 5.31
N LEU A 73 6.02 1.09 5.06
CA LEU A 73 5.49 0.58 3.80
C LEU A 73 4.32 1.43 3.32
N LEU A 74 4.25 1.68 2.01
CA LEU A 74 3.12 2.29 1.32
C LEU A 74 2.55 1.29 0.31
N VAL A 75 1.22 1.22 0.16
CA VAL A 75 0.58 0.31 -0.81
C VAL A 75 -0.46 1.07 -1.60
N GLU A 76 -0.35 0.98 -2.92
CA GLU A 76 -1.30 1.54 -3.86
C GLU A 76 -2.04 0.44 -4.61
N VAL A 77 -3.37 0.51 -4.56
CA VAL A 77 -4.27 -0.55 -5.02
C VAL A 77 -4.88 -0.13 -6.35
N LYS A 78 -5.03 -1.08 -7.26
CA LYS A 78 -5.63 -0.87 -8.58
C LYS A 78 -6.70 -1.92 -8.87
N LYS A 79 -7.58 -1.60 -9.81
CA LYS A 79 -8.59 -2.54 -10.31
C LYS A 79 -7.88 -3.73 -10.97
N ARG A 80 -8.43 -4.92 -10.82
CA ARG A 80 -7.81 -6.16 -11.30
C ARG A 80 -7.54 -6.15 -12.81
N ASP A 81 -8.46 -5.60 -13.59
CA ASP A 81 -8.43 -5.62 -15.06
C ASP A 81 -7.73 -4.41 -15.72
N ASN A 82 -7.16 -3.48 -14.96
CA ASN A 82 -6.79 -2.17 -15.50
C ASN A 82 -5.28 -1.84 -15.44
N ASN A 83 -4.64 -1.78 -16.61
CA ASN A 83 -3.27 -1.28 -16.80
C ASN A 83 -3.18 0.25 -17.04
N ALA A 84 -4.27 0.93 -17.39
CA ALA A 84 -4.26 2.33 -17.85
C ALA A 84 -3.82 3.33 -16.76
N SER A 85 -3.95 2.97 -15.49
CA SER A 85 -3.59 3.83 -14.34
C SER A 85 -2.21 3.52 -13.74
N TYR A 86 -1.50 2.52 -14.24
CA TYR A 86 -0.23 2.07 -13.65
C TYR A 86 0.85 3.17 -13.66
N LYS A 87 1.05 3.87 -14.79
CA LYS A 87 2.05 4.96 -14.87
C LYS A 87 1.80 6.07 -13.85
N GLN A 88 0.53 6.39 -13.61
CA GLN A 88 0.14 7.39 -12.61
C GLN A 88 0.42 6.89 -11.20
N ALA A 89 0.07 5.63 -10.90
CA ALA A 89 0.37 4.99 -9.62
C ALA A 89 1.87 4.96 -9.32
N VAL A 90 2.71 4.62 -10.31
CA VAL A 90 4.18 4.65 -10.18
C VAL A 90 4.66 6.07 -9.88
N LYS A 91 4.17 7.07 -10.61
CA LYS A 91 4.55 8.48 -10.41
C LYS A 91 4.15 8.96 -9.00
N GLN A 92 2.96 8.60 -8.55
CA GLN A 92 2.45 8.92 -7.23
C GLN A 92 3.29 8.25 -6.13
N LEU A 93 3.48 6.92 -6.21
CA LEU A 93 4.26 6.17 -5.23
C LEU A 93 5.72 6.66 -5.15
N LYS A 94 6.36 6.96 -6.29
CA LYS A 94 7.71 7.54 -6.32
C LYS A 94 7.79 8.90 -5.61
N ARG A 95 6.75 9.74 -5.68
CA ARG A 95 6.72 11.00 -4.93
C ARG A 95 6.69 10.75 -3.43
N TYR A 96 5.95 9.75 -2.97
CA TYR A 96 5.89 9.44 -1.54
C TYR A 96 7.17 8.80 -1.01
N LEU A 97 7.85 8.01 -1.84
CA LEU A 97 9.17 7.44 -1.51
C LEU A 97 10.32 8.45 -1.65
N HIS A 98 10.06 9.66 -2.14
CA HIS A 98 11.10 10.68 -2.27
C HIS A 98 11.62 11.14 -0.89
N PRO A 99 12.93 11.44 -0.72
CA PRO A 99 13.49 11.91 0.55
C PRO A 99 12.81 13.17 1.11
N SER A 100 12.29 14.04 0.24
CA SER A 100 11.58 15.27 0.63
C SER A 100 10.08 15.08 0.92
N SER A 101 9.58 13.85 0.92
CA SER A 101 8.16 13.58 1.17
C SER A 101 7.77 13.92 2.61
N VAL A 102 6.71 14.69 2.79
CA VAL A 102 6.15 15.00 4.11
C VAL A 102 5.32 13.80 4.57
N ASN A 103 5.44 13.45 5.85
CA ASN A 103 4.83 12.27 6.48
C ASN A 103 5.32 10.91 5.96
N CYS A 104 6.20 10.84 4.97
CA CYS A 104 6.70 9.55 4.42
C CYS A 104 8.23 9.45 4.44
N LYS A 105 8.91 10.20 5.32
CA LYS A 105 10.38 10.28 5.30
C LYS A 105 11.05 8.94 5.60
N SER A 106 10.45 8.14 6.48
CA SER A 106 10.95 6.80 6.85
C SER A 106 10.51 5.69 5.89
N ALA A 107 9.62 5.96 4.93
CA ALA A 107 9.11 4.93 4.04
C ALA A 107 10.25 4.29 3.26
N LYS A 108 10.44 2.98 3.43
CA LYS A 108 11.53 2.23 2.77
C LYS A 108 11.02 1.49 1.54
N TRP A 109 9.74 1.15 1.54
CA TRP A 109 9.12 0.30 0.53
C TRP A 109 7.79 0.87 0.05
N GLY A 110 7.49 0.61 -1.22
CA GLY A 110 6.19 0.84 -1.82
C GLY A 110 5.73 -0.40 -2.58
N ILE A 111 4.43 -0.70 -2.55
CA ILE A 111 3.82 -1.76 -3.34
C ILE A 111 2.76 -1.14 -4.25
N ILE A 112 2.68 -1.63 -5.49
CA ILE A 112 1.50 -1.47 -6.34
C ILE A 112 0.93 -2.85 -6.58
N THR A 113 -0.37 -3.04 -6.34
CA THR A 113 -1.04 -4.32 -6.57
C THR A 113 -2.46 -4.16 -7.11
N ASN A 114 -2.89 -5.14 -7.88
CA ASN A 114 -4.27 -5.31 -8.32
C ASN A 114 -4.83 -6.70 -7.92
N GLY A 115 -4.18 -7.39 -6.99
CA GLY A 115 -4.45 -8.78 -6.62
C GLY A 115 -3.57 -9.78 -7.37
N ASP A 116 -3.63 -9.78 -8.71
CA ASP A 116 -2.88 -10.74 -9.53
C ASP A 116 -1.39 -10.42 -9.65
N TYR A 117 -1.07 -9.13 -9.74
CA TYR A 117 0.29 -8.64 -9.88
C TYR A 117 0.68 -7.82 -8.66
N ILE A 118 1.91 -8.00 -8.20
CA ILE A 118 2.56 -7.19 -7.18
C ILE A 118 3.84 -6.63 -7.76
N GLN A 119 4.02 -5.33 -7.61
CA GLN A 119 5.29 -4.69 -7.91
C GLN A 119 5.84 -4.01 -6.66
N LEU A 120 7.09 -4.32 -6.36
CA LEU A 120 7.80 -3.79 -5.20
C LEU A 120 8.73 -2.66 -5.64
N PHE A 121 8.65 -1.55 -4.93
CA PHE A 121 9.49 -0.36 -5.08
C PHE A 121 10.31 -0.20 -3.81
N ARG A 122 11.62 -0.01 -3.96
CA ARG A 122 12.51 0.41 -2.88
C ARG A 122 12.68 1.92 -2.93
N LYS A 123 12.68 2.59 -1.78
CA LYS A 123 13.20 3.96 -1.69
C LYS A 123 14.67 3.97 -2.12
N HIS A 124 14.99 4.85 -3.06
CA HIS A 124 16.37 5.12 -3.42
C HIS A 124 16.88 6.29 -2.59
N GLU A 125 17.89 6.05 -1.77
CA GLU A 125 18.55 7.07 -0.94
C GLU A 125 19.68 7.81 -1.68
N ARG A 126 19.87 7.52 -2.98
CA ARG A 126 20.90 8.17 -3.82
C ARG A 126 20.25 9.13 -4.81
N VAL A 127 20.69 10.39 -4.71
CA VAL A 127 20.65 11.39 -5.77
C VAL A 127 21.33 10.78 -7.01
N VAL A 128 20.67 10.85 -8.16
CA VAL A 128 21.31 10.57 -9.45
C VAL A 128 22.03 11.84 -9.90
#